data_AF-A0A291JI78-F1
#
_entry.id   AF-A0A291JI78-F1
#
_cell.length_a   1.000
_cell.length_b   1.000
_cell.length_c   1.000
_cell.angle_alpha   90.00
_cell.angle_beta   90.00
_cell.angle_gamma   90.00
#
_symmetry.space_group_name_H-M   'P 1'
#
loop_
_entity.id
_entity.type
_entity.pdbx_description
1 polymer ?
#
loop_
_entity_poly.entity_id
_entity_poly.type
_entity_poly.pdbx_seq_one_letter_code
_entity_poly.pdbx_strand_id
1 'polypeptide(L)'
;MRKTFLFDLLSLFFIAIGYMLIITLILFSFDFLEIQTTGSSFLETLSTITIFQFFNHDIFNGLFTLFLIVSFLLFLYKTIELYQKNK
;
A
#
# COMPACT_ATOMS: atom_id res chain seq x y z
N MET A 1 3.18 27.16 12.59
CA MET A 1 2.12 26.40 11.89
C MET A 1 2.66 25.63 10.70
N ARG A 2 3.28 26.26 9.69
CA ARG A 2 3.77 25.56 8.48
C ARG A 2 4.84 24.48 8.72
N LYS A 3 5.72 24.66 9.72
CA LYS A 3 6.70 23.62 10.14
C LYS A 3 6.01 22.40 10.76
N THR A 4 5.00 22.60 11.60
CA THR A 4 4.23 21.53 12.24
C THR A 4 3.50 20.67 11.20
N PHE A 5 2.87 21.31 10.21
CA PHE A 5 2.23 20.62 9.08
C PHE A 5 3.21 19.73 8.30
N LEU A 6 4.43 20.20 8.03
CA LEU A 6 5.44 19.40 7.33
C LEU A 6 5.91 18.21 8.18
N PHE A 7 6.10 18.38 9.49
CA PHE A 7 6.45 17.27 10.38
C PHE A 7 5.33 16.23 10.49
N ASP A 8 4.07 16.67 10.55
CA ASP A 8 2.91 15.79 10.60
C ASP A 8 2.73 15.01 9.29
N LEU A 9 2.92 15.68 8.14
CA LEU A 9 2.88 15.05 6.81
C LEU A 9 3.99 14.00 6.65
N LEU A 10 5.20 14.33 7.11
CA LEU A 10 6.35 13.44 7.07
C LEU A 10 6.13 12.22 7.98
N SER A 11 5.52 12.43 9.15
CA SER A 11 5.14 11.33 10.06
C SER A 11 4.09 10.42 9.43
N LEU A 12 3.06 10.99 8.79
CA LEU A 12 2.03 10.23 8.08
C LEU A 12 2.64 9.39 6.95
N PHE A 13 3.58 9.97 6.21
CA PHE A 13 4.31 9.28 5.15
C PHE A 13 5.13 8.10 5.67
N PHE A 14 5.87 8.28 6.77
CA PHE A 14 6.63 7.19 7.40
C PHE A 14 5.73 6.07 7.92
N ILE A 15 4.57 6.41 8.49
CA ILE A 15 3.58 5.42 8.93
C ILE A 15 3.07 4.62 7.74
N ALA A 16 2.70 5.29 6.64
CA ALA A 16 2.24 4.61 5.43
C ALA A 16 3.29 3.67 4.83
N ILE A 17 4.56 4.13 4.77
CA ILE A 17 5.69 3.28 4.35
C ILE A 17 5.85 2.09 5.29
N GLY A 18 5.81 2.31 6.61
CA GLY A 18 5.97 1.25 7.59
C GLY A 18 4.94 0.14 7.43
N TYR A 19 3.67 0.50 7.24
CA TYR A 19 2.62 -0.48 6.96
C TYR A 19 2.84 -1.20 5.63
N MET A 20 3.19 -0.48 4.57
CA MET A 20 3.48 -1.10 3.27
C MET A 20 4.66 -2.08 3.36
N LEU A 21 5.71 -1.75 4.13
CA LEU A 21 6.84 -2.65 4.37
C LEU A 21 6.39 -3.95 5.06
N ILE A 22 5.57 -3.85 6.11
CA ILE A 22 5.04 -5.01 6.82
C ILE A 22 4.19 -5.88 5.87
N ILE A 23 3.30 -5.26 5.09
CA ILE A 23 2.48 -5.95 4.09
C ILE A 23 3.37 -6.68 3.07
N THR A 24 4.39 -6.01 2.53
CA THR A 24 5.34 -6.62 1.60
C THR A 24 6.05 -7.82 2.20
N LEU A 25 6.50 -7.74 3.46
CA LEU A 25 7.16 -8.88 4.14
C LEU A 25 6.22 -10.07 4.34
N ILE A 26 4.95 -9.80 4.69
CA ILE A 26 3.93 -10.85 4.83
C ILE A 26 3.67 -11.52 3.48
N LEU A 27 3.46 -10.72 2.42
CA LEU A 27 3.24 -11.23 1.07
C LEU A 27 4.44 -12.04 0.57
N PHE A 28 5.67 -11.60 0.86
CA PHE A 28 6.88 -12.36 0.53
C PHE A 28 6.93 -13.69 1.28
N SER A 29 6.52 -13.70 2.54
CA SER A 29 6.48 -14.93 3.33
C SER A 29 5.46 -15.92 2.76
N PHE A 30 4.30 -15.44 2.31
CA PHE A 30 3.27 -16.28 1.70
C PHE A 30 3.64 -16.77 0.29
N ASP A 31 4.29 -15.92 -0.51
CA ASP A 31 4.82 -16.30 -1.82
C ASP A 31 5.94 -17.34 -1.70
N PHE A 32 6.84 -17.17 -0.72
CA PHE A 32 7.92 -18.13 -0.43
C PHE A 32 7.41 -19.49 0.06
N LEU A 33 6.32 -19.50 0.83
CA LEU A 33 5.70 -20.72 1.33
C LEU A 33 4.76 -21.40 0.32
N GLU A 34 4.69 -20.88 -0.92
CA GLU A 34 3.85 -21.40 -2.01
C GLU A 34 2.39 -21.63 -1.59
N ILE A 35 1.85 -20.73 -0.78
CA ILE A 35 0.48 -20.86 -0.26
C ILE A 35 -0.49 -20.76 -1.44
N GLN A 36 -1.16 -21.88 -1.75
CA GLN A 36 -2.16 -21.93 -2.80
C GLN A 36 -3.39 -21.10 -2.39
N THR A 37 -3.53 -19.92 -2.98
CA THR A 37 -4.71 -19.08 -2.84
C THR A 37 -5.67 -19.37 -3.99
N THR A 38 -6.93 -19.71 -3.70
CA THR A 38 -7.99 -19.79 -4.71
C THR A 38 -8.23 -18.40 -5.29
N GLY A 39 -7.92 -18.21 -6.58
CA GLY A 39 -7.85 -16.91 -7.24
C GLY A 39 -9.20 -16.21 -7.35
N SER A 40 -9.24 -14.97 -6.84
CA SER A 40 -10.29 -14.01 -7.22
C SER A 40 -9.90 -13.41 -8.57
N SER A 41 -10.78 -13.51 -9.57
CA SER A 41 -10.57 -12.94 -10.92
C SER A 41 -10.26 -11.44 -10.90
N PHE A 42 -10.74 -10.73 -9.86
CA PHE A 42 -10.41 -9.33 -9.62
C PHE A 42 -8.93 -9.11 -9.32
N LEU A 43 -8.31 -9.97 -8.50
CA LEU A 43 -6.90 -9.86 -8.14
C LEU A 43 -5.98 -10.24 -9.29
N GLU A 44 -6.37 -11.22 -10.11
CA GLU A 44 -5.66 -11.56 -11.35
C GLU A 44 -5.69 -10.40 -12.34
N THR A 45 -6.86 -9.77 -12.51
CA THR A 45 -6.99 -8.57 -13.36
C THR A 45 -6.15 -7.41 -12.80
N LEU A 46 -6.17 -7.19 -11.49
CA LEU A 46 -5.30 -6.19 -10.86
C LEU A 46 -3.82 -6.50 -11.06
N SER A 47 -3.44 -7.79 -11.08
CA SER A 47 -2.07 -8.22 -11.36
C SER A 47 -1.61 -7.72 -12.73
N THR A 48 -2.46 -7.79 -13.74
CA THR A 48 -2.08 -7.33 -15.10
C THR A 48 -1.85 -5.81 -15.21
N ILE A 49 -2.36 -5.03 -14.24
CA ILE A 49 -2.19 -3.57 -14.16
C ILE A 49 -1.05 -3.21 -13.18
N THR A 50 -0.47 -4.19 -12.48
CA THR A 50 0.67 -3.95 -11.58
C THR A 50 1.85 -3.36 -12.33
N ILE A 51 2.39 -2.27 -11.78
CA ILE A 51 3.62 -1.64 -12.30
C ILE A 51 4.86 -2.41 -11.82
N PHE A 52 4.76 -3.10 -10.68
CA PHE A 52 5.85 -3.86 -10.08
C PHE A 52 5.40 -5.31 -9.82
N GLN A 53 6.07 -6.26 -10.49
CA GLN A 53 5.91 -7.69 -10.27
C GLN A 53 6.98 -8.19 -9.31
N PHE A 54 6.72 -8.05 -8.01
CA PHE A 54 7.67 -8.43 -6.96
C PHE A 54 7.54 -9.90 -6.53
N PHE A 55 6.38 -10.52 -6.78
CA PHE A 55 6.03 -11.87 -6.32
C PHE A 55 5.88 -12.83 -7.50
N ASN A 56 6.12 -14.13 -7.26
CA ASN A 56 5.98 -15.15 -8.28
C ASN A 56 4.52 -15.47 -8.59
N HIS A 57 3.64 -15.41 -7.59
CA HIS A 57 2.19 -15.58 -7.80
C HIS A 57 1.51 -14.24 -8.14
N ASP A 58 0.81 -14.22 -9.27
CA ASP A 58 0.08 -13.05 -9.77
C ASP A 58 -0.91 -12.47 -8.76
N ILE A 59 -1.57 -13.32 -7.99
CA ILE A 59 -2.53 -12.91 -6.96
C ILE A 59 -1.86 -12.00 -5.91
N PHE A 60 -0.61 -12.27 -5.53
CA PHE A 60 0.12 -11.46 -4.55
C PHE A 60 0.57 -10.12 -5.14
N ASN A 61 0.92 -10.07 -6.43
CA ASN A 61 1.16 -8.81 -7.13
C ASN A 61 -0.12 -7.95 -7.16
N GLY A 62 -1.27 -8.56 -7.46
CA GLY A 62 -2.57 -7.90 -7.40
C GLY A 62 -2.91 -7.36 -6.01
N LEU A 63 -2.72 -8.17 -4.96
CA LEU A 63 -2.90 -7.76 -3.55
C LEU A 63 -1.97 -6.59 -3.17
N PHE A 64 -0.70 -6.66 -3.54
CA PHE A 64 0.25 -5.59 -3.27
C PHE A 64 -0.20 -4.27 -3.91
N THR A 65 -0.63 -4.31 -5.17
CA THR A 65 -1.13 -3.11 -5.86
C THR A 65 -2.41 -2.58 -5.24
N LEU A 66 -3.33 -3.45 -4.80
CA LEU A 66 -4.52 -3.04 -4.05
C LEU A 66 -4.14 -2.28 -2.78
N PHE A 67 -3.24 -2.83 -1.96
CA PHE A 67 -2.79 -2.19 -0.73
C PHE A 67 -2.05 -0.89 -0.98
N LEU A 68 -1.29 -0.79 -2.07
CA LEU A 68 -0.62 0.43 -2.47
C LEU A 68 -1.63 1.53 -2.84
N ILE A 69 -2.64 1.19 -3.66
CA ILE A 69 -3.71 2.13 -4.05
C ILE A 69 -4.49 2.60 -2.82
N VAL A 70 -4.91 1.67 -1.95
CA VAL A 70 -5.64 2.01 -0.72
C VAL A 70 -4.80 2.90 0.19
N SER A 71 -3.52 2.55 0.40
CA SER A 71 -2.61 3.35 1.23
C SER A 71 -2.38 4.74 0.67
N PHE A 72 -2.27 4.87 -0.66
CA PHE A 72 -2.14 6.15 -1.34
C PHE A 72 -3.40 7.02 -1.17
N LEU A 73 -4.60 6.44 -1.33
CA LEU A 73 -5.86 7.14 -1.12
C LEU A 73 -6.01 7.62 0.34
N LEU A 74 -5.66 6.76 1.31
CA LEU A 74 -5.67 7.13 2.73
C LEU A 74 -4.69 8.26 3.03
N PHE A 75 -3.48 8.20 2.47
CA PHE A 75 -2.49 9.25 2.60
C PHE A 75 -3.00 10.59 2.05
N LEU A 76 -3.60 10.60 0.86
CA LEU A 76 -4.20 11.81 0.27
C LEU A 76 -5.33 12.37 1.14
N TYR A 77 -6.25 11.51 1.56
CA TYR A 77 -7.37 11.89 2.42
C TYR A 77 -6.88 12.57 3.71
N LYS A 78 -5.93 11.93 4.41
CA LYS A 78 -5.36 12.46 5.64
C LYS A 78 -4.53 13.72 5.42
N THR A 79 -3.85 13.83 4.29
CA THR A 79 -3.13 15.06 3.91
C THR A 79 -4.09 16.24 3.74
N ILE A 80 -5.24 16.02 3.08
CA ILE A 80 -6.26 17.07 2.89
C ILE A 80 -6.88 17.47 4.23
N GLU A 81 -7.22 16.50 5.08
CA GLU A 81 -7.75 16.73 6.43
C GLU A 81 -6.77 17.60 7.26
N LEU A 82 -5.48 17.22 7.25
CA LEU A 82 -4.43 17.94 7.95
C LEU A 82 -4.23 19.37 7.42
N TYR A 83 -4.37 19.56 6.11
CA TYR A 83 -4.28 20.88 5.47
C TYR A 83 -5.45 21.78 5.89
N GLN A 84 -6.68 21.25 5.92
CA GLN A 84 -7.85 22.01 6.36
C GLN A 84 -7.76 22.39 7.84
N LYS A 85 -7.24 21.49 8.69
CA LYS A 85 -7.10 21.73 10.14
C LYS A 85 -6.02 22.77 10.49
N ASN A 86 -5.01 22.94 9.63
CA ASN A 86 -3.91 23.89 9.81
C ASN A 86 -4.13 25.23 9.07
N LYS A 87 -5.29 25.41 8.43
CA LYS A 87 -5.74 26.68 7.85
C LYS A 87 -6.39 27.55 8.91
#